data_AF-A0A670XYI3-F1
#
_entry.id   AF-A0A670XYI3-F1
#
_cell.length_a   1.000
_cell.length_b   1.000
_cell.length_c   1.000
_cell.angle_alpha   90.00
_cell.angle_beta   90.00
_cell.angle_gamma   90.00
#
_symmetry.space_group_name_H-M   'P 1'
#
loop_
_entity.id
_entity.type
_entity.pdbx_description
1 polymer ?
#
loop_
_entity_poly.entity_id
_entity_poly.type
_entity_poly.pdbx_seq_one_letter_code
_entity_poly.pdbx_strand_id
1 'polypeptide(L)'
;MHDAVGFRSSLTGKNYTMEWYELFQLGNCTFPHLRPEDSAPFWCNQGAACFYEGIDDAHWKENGTLVQVTTISGAMFNQMAKWVEYDNETGIYYETWMVKSSPEKNSRVWFEAYECSKFVQRTYQKLAELGAVFKKIQTNYTTITLFSGEPVCLGNETTLFGPPGNKSLALAIRNFYLPFKPYHSVKEFFVNLLKILEEVVLDHRFYLFYNLEYWLLPMKYPYMKIAYEEIPLPNSNATKFDA
;
A
#
# COMPACT_ATOMS: atom_id res chain seq x y z
N MET A 1 -7.41 -8.10 3.41
CA MET A 1 -8.77 -7.63 3.03
C MET A 1 -8.60 -6.53 2.00
N HIS A 2 -9.50 -6.45 1.04
CA HIS A 2 -9.59 -5.29 0.13
C HIS A 2 -10.57 -4.29 0.73
N ASP A 3 -10.23 -3.00 0.67
CA ASP A 3 -10.98 -1.92 1.31
C ASP A 3 -11.54 -0.93 0.28
N ALA A 4 -12.82 -0.58 0.40
CA ALA A 4 -13.51 0.36 -0.49
C ALA A 4 -14.53 1.23 0.28
N VAL A 5 -15.00 2.30 -0.37
CA VAL A 5 -16.03 3.21 0.17
C VAL A 5 -17.30 3.12 -0.67
N GLY A 6 -18.42 2.74 -0.04
CA GLY A 6 -19.74 2.76 -0.65
C GLY A 6 -20.48 4.09 -0.41
N PHE A 7 -21.10 4.64 -1.45
CA PHE A 7 -21.97 5.82 -1.37
C PHE A 7 -23.39 5.47 -1.81
N ARG A 8 -24.40 6.00 -1.12
CA ARG A 8 -25.81 5.89 -1.54
C ARG A 8 -26.49 7.25 -1.42
N SER A 9 -27.14 7.69 -2.49
CA SER A 9 -27.90 8.94 -2.51
C SER A 9 -29.37 8.67 -2.24
N SER A 10 -29.95 9.37 -1.27
CA SER A 10 -31.39 9.32 -1.02
C SER A 10 -32.21 10.02 -2.11
N LEU A 11 -31.63 11.01 -2.79
CA LEU A 11 -32.30 11.76 -3.86
C LEU A 11 -32.39 10.97 -5.16
N THR A 12 -31.28 10.33 -5.57
CA THR A 12 -31.24 9.58 -6.83
C THR A 12 -31.60 8.11 -6.66
N GLY A 13 -31.60 7.61 -5.42
CA GLY A 13 -31.80 6.19 -5.10
C GLY A 13 -30.62 5.29 -5.47
N LYS A 14 -29.65 5.80 -6.24
CA LYS A 14 -28.47 5.08 -6.71
C LYS A 14 -27.40 4.94 -5.63
N ASN A 15 -26.57 3.91 -5.80
CA ASN A 15 -25.37 3.69 -5.01
C ASN A 15 -24.14 3.50 -5.91
N TYR A 16 -22.98 3.69 -5.33
CA TYR A 16 -21.69 3.70 -6.02
C TYR A 16 -20.63 3.10 -5.12
N THR A 17 -19.64 2.48 -5.74
CA THR A 17 -18.44 1.99 -5.06
C THR A 17 -17.25 2.82 -5.52
N MET A 18 -16.42 3.21 -4.56
CA MET A 18 -15.15 3.89 -4.78
C MET A 18 -14.03 3.11 -4.13
N GLU A 19 -13.02 2.77 -4.90
CA GLU A 19 -11.87 2.00 -4.44
C GLU A 19 -10.59 2.57 -5.04
N TRP A 20 -9.44 2.15 -4.52
CA TRP A 20 -8.14 2.51 -5.06
C TRP A 20 -7.26 1.27 -5.02
N TYR A 21 -6.79 0.81 -6.16
CA TYR A 21 -6.05 -0.44 -6.26
C TYR A 21 -5.07 -0.42 -7.43
N GLU A 22 -4.31 -1.50 -7.55
CA GLU A 22 -3.25 -1.68 -8.54
C GLU A 22 -3.81 -1.77 -9.96
N LEU A 23 -3.26 -0.99 -10.89
CA LEU A 23 -3.60 -1.13 -12.31
C LEU A 23 -3.16 -2.49 -12.88
N PHE A 24 -2.09 -3.05 -12.32
CA PHE A 24 -1.46 -4.27 -12.81
C PHE A 24 -1.38 -5.38 -11.74
N GLN A 25 -2.30 -5.39 -10.76
CA GLN A 25 -2.33 -6.33 -9.63
C GLN A 25 -1.15 -6.19 -8.64
N LEU A 26 -1.38 -6.67 -7.41
CA LEU A 26 -0.47 -6.55 -6.26
C LEU A 26 0.97 -7.01 -6.54
N GLY A 27 1.14 -8.15 -7.23
CA GLY A 27 2.47 -8.70 -7.50
C GLY A 27 3.38 -7.74 -8.26
N ASN A 28 2.83 -7.05 -9.28
CA ASN A 28 3.56 -6.09 -10.10
C ASN A 28 3.83 -4.77 -9.38
N CYS A 29 3.05 -4.46 -8.33
CA CYS A 29 3.29 -3.33 -7.44
C CYS A 29 4.30 -3.63 -6.33
N THR A 30 4.47 -4.91 -5.98
CA THR A 30 5.36 -5.34 -4.88
C THR A 30 6.77 -5.66 -5.37
N PHE A 31 6.89 -6.28 -6.55
CA PHE A 31 8.17 -6.74 -7.09
C PHE A 31 8.32 -6.34 -8.57
N PRO A 32 9.52 -5.93 -9.00
CA PRO A 32 9.75 -5.48 -10.36
C PRO A 32 9.91 -6.65 -11.35
N HIS A 33 9.77 -6.33 -12.63
CA HIS A 33 10.17 -7.22 -13.71
C HIS A 33 11.65 -7.04 -14.03
N LEU A 34 12.38 -8.15 -14.11
CA LEU A 34 13.77 -8.17 -14.54
C LEU A 34 13.85 -8.48 -16.03
N ARG A 35 14.19 -7.47 -16.84
CA ARG A 35 14.40 -7.62 -18.28
C ARG A 35 15.88 -7.87 -18.61
N PRO A 36 16.20 -8.75 -19.56
CA PRO A 36 17.59 -9.00 -19.98
C PRO A 36 18.29 -7.77 -20.58
N GLU A 37 17.54 -6.94 -21.31
CA GLU A 37 18.02 -5.76 -22.02
C GLU A 37 18.23 -4.53 -21.12
N ASP A 38 17.56 -4.48 -19.97
CA ASP A 38 17.60 -3.35 -19.05
C ASP A 38 18.47 -3.66 -17.82
N SER A 39 19.35 -2.71 -17.47
CA SER A 39 20.17 -2.83 -16.25
C SER A 39 19.33 -2.64 -14.99
N ALA A 40 18.35 -1.74 -15.02
CA ALA A 40 17.42 -1.49 -13.92
C ALA A 40 16.25 -2.47 -13.90
N PRO A 41 15.76 -2.88 -12.72
CA PRO A 41 14.45 -3.52 -12.58
C PRO A 41 13.31 -2.58 -13.03
N PHE A 42 12.36 -3.09 -13.82
CA PHE A 42 11.24 -2.32 -14.35
C PHE A 42 9.98 -2.49 -13.49
N TRP A 43 9.41 -1.37 -13.01
CA TRP A 43 8.24 -1.37 -12.12
C TRP A 43 6.95 -1.07 -12.88
N CYS A 44 5.93 -1.90 -12.63
CA CYS A 44 4.54 -1.69 -13.07
C CYS A 44 3.67 -1.39 -11.84
N ASN A 45 4.10 -0.46 -10.99
CA ASN A 45 3.55 -0.24 -9.66
C ASN A 45 2.55 0.90 -9.57
N GLN A 46 1.85 1.21 -10.66
CA GLN A 46 0.83 2.26 -10.63
C GLN A 46 -0.46 1.78 -9.96
N GLY A 47 -1.02 2.64 -9.12
CA GLY A 47 -2.36 2.47 -8.56
C GLY A 47 -3.23 3.69 -8.87
N ALA A 48 -4.55 3.49 -8.90
CA ALA A 48 -5.49 4.55 -9.24
C ALA A 48 -6.84 4.36 -8.54
N ALA A 49 -7.59 5.46 -8.41
CA ALA A 49 -8.96 5.45 -7.95
C ALA A 49 -9.90 4.91 -9.05
N CYS A 50 -10.85 4.08 -8.65
CA CYS A 50 -11.94 3.58 -9.48
C CYS A 50 -13.28 3.95 -8.83
N PHE A 51 -14.20 4.51 -9.62
CA PHE A 51 -15.54 4.89 -9.17
C PHE A 51 -16.59 4.38 -10.16
N TYR A 52 -17.53 3.58 -9.69
CA TYR A 52 -18.56 2.97 -10.54
C TYR A 52 -19.92 2.84 -9.84
N GLU A 53 -20.97 2.70 -10.65
CA GLU A 53 -22.35 2.52 -10.17
C GLU A 53 -22.56 1.10 -9.65
N GLY A 54 -23.26 0.99 -8.52
CA GLY A 54 -23.53 -0.29 -7.85
C GLY A 54 -22.68 -0.50 -6.60
N ILE A 55 -23.30 -1.08 -5.58
CA ILE A 55 -22.63 -1.77 -4.47
C ILE A 55 -23.06 -3.23 -4.59
N ASP A 56 -22.10 -4.13 -4.81
CA ASP A 56 -22.36 -5.57 -4.82
C ASP A 56 -22.44 -6.09 -3.38
N ASP A 57 -23.66 -6.10 -2.82
CA ASP A 57 -23.92 -6.55 -1.47
C ASP A 57 -23.38 -7.96 -1.16
N ALA A 58 -23.41 -8.89 -2.13
CA ALA A 58 -22.94 -10.26 -1.92
C ALA A 58 -21.43 -10.27 -1.73
N HIS A 59 -20.71 -9.56 -2.62
CA HIS A 59 -19.25 -9.42 -2.55
C HIS A 59 -18.77 -8.92 -1.18
N TRP A 60 -19.43 -7.89 -0.63
CA TRP A 60 -19.01 -7.26 0.62
C TRP A 60 -19.54 -7.94 1.89
N LYS A 61 -20.65 -8.69 1.84
CA LYS A 61 -21.28 -9.29 3.04
C LYS A 61 -20.95 -10.76 3.26
N GLU A 62 -20.66 -11.53 2.21
CA GLU A 62 -20.51 -12.98 2.34
C GLU A 62 -19.32 -13.35 3.23
N ASN A 63 -18.16 -12.72 3.00
CA ASN A 63 -16.93 -12.93 3.77
C ASN A 63 -16.23 -11.61 4.13
N GLY A 64 -17.01 -10.53 4.25
CA GLY A 64 -16.50 -9.17 4.43
C GLY A 64 -17.34 -8.34 5.41
N THR A 65 -17.28 -7.02 5.25
CA THR A 65 -18.09 -6.08 6.03
C THR A 65 -18.71 -5.03 5.13
N LEU A 66 -20.02 -4.82 5.25
CA LEU A 66 -20.73 -3.70 4.65
C LEU A 66 -21.52 -2.97 5.74
N VAL A 67 -21.01 -1.82 6.18
CA VAL A 67 -21.62 -1.04 7.27
C VAL A 67 -21.60 0.45 6.95
N GLN A 68 -22.70 1.14 7.24
CA GLN A 68 -22.78 2.58 7.07
C GLN A 68 -22.01 3.30 8.19
N VAL A 69 -20.93 4.01 7.83
CA VAL A 69 -20.05 4.74 8.75
C VAL A 69 -20.44 6.20 9.01
N THR A 70 -21.09 6.88 8.07
CA THR A 70 -21.52 8.29 8.19
C THR A 70 -22.67 8.61 7.22
N THR A 71 -23.17 9.85 7.29
CA THR A 71 -24.06 10.48 6.30
C THR A 71 -23.50 11.86 6.00
N ILE A 72 -23.31 12.19 4.73
CA ILE A 72 -22.76 13.47 4.27
C ILE A 72 -23.75 14.20 3.37
N SER A 73 -23.56 15.52 3.23
CA SER A 73 -24.32 16.30 2.24
C SER A 73 -23.77 16.08 0.82
N GLY A 74 -24.59 16.34 -0.20
CA GLY A 74 -24.13 16.32 -1.59
C GLY A 74 -23.01 17.34 -1.86
N ALA A 75 -23.00 18.47 -1.14
CA ALA A 75 -21.93 19.46 -1.25
C ALA A 75 -20.58 18.91 -0.74
N MET A 76 -20.59 18.14 0.35
CA MET A 76 -19.39 17.47 0.86
C MET A 76 -18.91 16.38 -0.08
N PHE A 77 -19.83 15.59 -0.66
CA PHE A 77 -19.48 14.61 -1.70
C PHE A 77 -18.79 15.28 -2.90
N ASN A 78 -19.34 16.39 -3.40
CA ASN A 78 -18.74 17.12 -4.54
C ASN A 78 -17.35 17.69 -4.22
N GLN A 79 -17.11 18.14 -3.00
CA GLN A 79 -15.79 18.61 -2.57
C GLN A 79 -14.80 17.45 -2.41
N MET A 80 -15.25 16.33 -1.84
CA MET A 80 -14.47 15.10 -1.75
C MET A 80 -14.10 14.57 -3.13
N ALA A 81 -15.03 14.58 -4.10
CA ALA A 81 -14.76 14.12 -5.46
C ALA A 81 -13.64 14.90 -6.16
N LYS A 82 -13.60 16.23 -5.99
CA LYS A 82 -12.49 17.07 -6.48
C LYS A 82 -11.16 16.73 -5.82
N TRP A 83 -11.19 16.40 -4.53
CA TRP A 83 -10.00 15.95 -3.82
C TRP A 83 -9.55 14.56 -4.31
N VAL A 84 -10.47 13.64 -4.60
CA VAL A 84 -10.12 12.32 -5.17
C VAL A 84 -9.45 12.47 -6.54
N GLU A 85 -9.93 13.37 -7.39
CA GLU A 85 -9.28 13.67 -8.67
C GLU A 85 -7.82 14.12 -8.46
N TYR A 86 -7.60 15.05 -7.53
CA TYR A 86 -6.26 15.50 -7.17
C TYR A 86 -5.37 14.38 -6.55
N ASP A 87 -5.90 13.57 -5.63
CA ASP A 87 -5.18 12.43 -5.03
C ASP A 87 -4.78 11.41 -6.11
N ASN A 88 -5.66 11.20 -7.10
CA ASN A 88 -5.42 10.27 -8.21
C ASN A 88 -4.36 10.77 -9.21
N GLU A 89 -4.21 12.08 -9.36
CA GLU A 89 -3.18 12.67 -10.24
C GLU A 89 -1.80 12.79 -9.56
N THR A 90 -1.77 12.79 -8.23
CA THR A 90 -0.54 13.03 -7.44
C THR A 90 0.01 11.78 -6.76
N GLY A 91 -0.86 10.89 -6.29
CA GLY A 91 -0.53 9.62 -5.64
C GLY A 91 -0.56 8.45 -6.59
N ILE A 92 0.36 8.43 -7.55
CA ILE A 92 0.29 7.54 -8.73
C ILE A 92 0.90 6.14 -8.53
N TYR A 93 1.59 5.89 -7.42
CA TYR A 93 2.25 4.61 -7.16
C TYR A 93 1.61 3.87 -5.99
N TYR A 94 1.55 2.55 -6.09
CA TYR A 94 1.11 1.65 -5.03
C TYR A 94 2.33 1.16 -4.25
N GLU A 95 2.27 1.24 -2.93
CA GLU A 95 3.28 0.69 -2.03
C GLU A 95 2.63 -0.29 -1.04
N THR A 96 3.14 -1.52 -1.02
CA THR A 96 2.59 -2.63 -0.23
C THR A 96 3.13 -2.62 1.20
N TRP A 97 4.40 -2.27 1.37
CA TRP A 97 5.11 -2.51 2.62
C TRP A 97 4.98 -1.31 3.56
N MET A 98 4.38 -1.56 4.73
CA MET A 98 4.69 -0.74 5.90
C MET A 98 6.01 -1.23 6.47
N VAL A 99 6.93 -0.33 6.83
CA VAL A 99 8.22 -0.71 7.42
C VAL A 99 8.35 -0.07 8.80
N LYS A 100 8.52 -0.89 9.84
CA LYS A 100 8.62 -0.45 11.24
C LYS A 100 9.92 -0.93 11.87
N SER A 101 10.30 -0.28 12.97
CA SER A 101 11.49 -0.66 13.75
C SER A 101 11.29 -1.90 14.63
N SER A 102 10.06 -2.15 15.09
CA SER A 102 9.69 -3.29 15.94
C SER A 102 8.17 -3.55 15.89
N PRO A 103 7.66 -4.69 16.39
CA PRO A 103 6.22 -4.98 16.44
C PRO A 103 5.46 -4.21 17.55
N GLU A 104 6.16 -3.41 18.35
CA GLU A 104 5.55 -2.64 19.44
C GLU A 104 4.64 -1.54 18.91
N LYS A 105 3.60 -1.19 19.67
CA LYS A 105 2.57 -0.22 19.26
C LYS A 105 3.16 1.14 18.89
N ASN A 106 4.14 1.61 19.66
CA ASN A 106 4.76 2.94 19.51
C ASN A 106 6.13 2.87 18.81
N SER A 107 6.43 1.78 18.10
CA SER A 107 7.69 1.64 17.37
C SER A 107 7.80 2.71 16.27
N ARG A 108 9.00 3.21 15.99
CA ARG A 108 9.27 4.10 14.86
C ARG A 108 8.83 3.47 13.54
N VAL A 109 8.06 4.21 12.74
CA VAL A 109 7.72 3.87 11.35
C VAL A 109 8.79 4.49 10.45
N TRP A 110 9.33 3.68 9.55
CA TRP A 110 10.31 4.10 8.55
C TRP A 110 9.63 4.47 7.23
N PHE A 111 8.69 3.64 6.79
CA PHE A 111 7.92 3.83 5.57
C PHE A 111 6.45 3.45 5.82
N GLU A 112 5.54 4.23 5.27
CA GLU A 112 4.11 3.96 5.26
C GLU A 112 3.73 3.24 3.96
N ALA A 113 2.83 2.28 4.03
CA ALA A 113 2.22 1.73 2.82
C ALA A 113 1.37 2.80 2.11
N TYR A 114 1.16 2.62 0.81
CA TYR A 114 0.27 3.43 -0.02
C TYR A 114 -0.63 2.50 -0.86
N GLU A 115 -1.68 2.01 -0.21
CA GLU A 115 -2.58 0.97 -0.73
C GLU A 115 -4.07 1.32 -0.52
N CYS A 116 -4.97 0.39 -0.87
CA CYS A 116 -6.43 0.56 -0.79
C CYS A 116 -6.92 1.04 0.59
N SER A 117 -6.44 0.41 1.67
CA SER A 117 -6.79 0.74 3.05
C SER A 117 -6.43 2.19 3.40
N LYS A 118 -5.29 2.68 2.90
CA LYS A 118 -4.80 4.04 3.11
C LYS A 118 -5.60 5.06 2.32
N PHE A 119 -6.04 4.74 1.11
CA PHE A 119 -6.95 5.59 0.35
C PHE A 119 -8.31 5.76 1.06
N VAL A 120 -8.88 4.66 1.60
CA VAL A 120 -10.11 4.72 2.40
C VAL A 120 -9.92 5.62 3.63
N GLN A 121 -8.80 5.48 4.35
CA GLN A 121 -8.46 6.32 5.49
C GLN A 121 -8.30 7.80 5.10
N ARG A 122 -7.59 8.11 4.01
CA ARG A 122 -7.47 9.50 3.50
C ARG A 122 -8.83 10.07 3.09
N THR A 123 -9.69 9.27 2.48
CA THR A 123 -11.06 9.67 2.13
C THR A 123 -11.88 10.01 3.38
N TYR A 124 -11.81 9.17 4.42
CA TYR A 124 -12.50 9.44 5.68
C TYR A 124 -11.95 10.67 6.39
N GLN A 125 -10.63 10.83 6.41
CA GLN A 125 -9.97 12.01 6.94
C GLN A 125 -10.44 13.26 6.20
N LYS A 126 -10.52 13.21 4.86
CA LYS A 126 -10.99 14.34 4.06
C LYS A 126 -12.44 14.70 4.37
N LEU A 127 -13.30 13.71 4.50
CA LEU A 127 -14.69 13.95 4.89
C LEU A 127 -14.79 14.55 6.31
N ALA A 128 -13.93 14.13 7.25
CA ALA A 128 -13.90 14.70 8.59
C ALA A 128 -13.45 16.17 8.59
N GLU A 129 -12.45 16.55 7.78
CA GLU A 129 -12.05 17.95 7.55
C GLU A 129 -13.21 18.79 7.01
N LEU A 130 -14.03 18.21 6.13
CA LEU A 130 -15.23 18.85 5.60
C LEU A 130 -16.40 18.91 6.61
N GLY A 131 -16.23 18.33 7.80
CA GLY A 131 -17.21 18.36 8.89
C GLY A 131 -18.09 17.11 9.01
N ALA A 132 -17.73 15.99 8.36
CA ALA A 132 -18.47 14.75 8.52
C ALA A 132 -18.31 14.20 9.93
N VAL A 133 -19.40 13.69 10.49
CA VAL A 133 -19.40 13.03 11.79
C VAL A 133 -19.54 11.53 11.57
N PHE A 134 -18.51 10.79 11.98
CA PHE A 134 -18.47 9.34 11.87
C PHE A 134 -19.16 8.66 13.06
N LYS A 135 -19.81 7.52 12.80
CA LYS A 135 -20.34 6.67 13.86
C LYS A 135 -19.18 6.08 14.68
N LYS A 136 -19.41 5.84 15.96
CA LYS A 136 -18.47 5.14 16.85
C LYS A 136 -18.55 3.63 16.59
N ILE A 137 -17.88 3.18 15.54
CA ILE A 137 -17.75 1.76 15.23
C ILE A 137 -16.28 1.40 15.10
N GLN A 138 -15.95 0.16 15.43
CA GLN A 138 -14.62 -0.38 15.25
C GLN A 138 -14.36 -0.64 13.76
N THR A 139 -13.23 -0.13 13.27
CA THR A 139 -12.76 -0.34 11.90
C THR A 139 -11.36 -0.96 11.96
N ASN A 140 -11.22 -2.15 11.37
CA ASN A 140 -9.95 -2.85 11.29
C ASN A 140 -9.51 -2.94 9.83
N TYR A 141 -8.19 -2.83 9.61
CA TYR A 141 -7.58 -2.85 8.30
C TYR A 141 -6.47 -3.88 8.24
N THR A 142 -6.25 -4.46 7.05
CA THR A 142 -5.12 -5.35 6.85
C THR A 142 -3.85 -4.53 6.76
N THR A 143 -2.79 -4.98 7.43
CA THR A 143 -1.46 -4.38 7.30
C THR A 143 -0.44 -5.47 7.01
N ILE A 144 0.46 -5.19 6.07
CA ILE A 144 1.62 -6.04 5.78
C ILE A 144 2.85 -5.25 6.20
N THR A 145 3.49 -5.68 7.29
CA THR A 145 4.58 -4.94 7.93
C THR A 145 5.89 -5.70 7.86
N LEU A 146 6.94 -5.05 7.36
CA LEU A 146 8.34 -5.47 7.51
C LEU A 146 8.96 -4.83 8.76
N PHE A 147 9.80 -5.59 9.45
CA PHE A 147 10.54 -5.09 10.61
C PHE A 147 12.02 -4.95 10.29
N SER A 148 12.57 -3.77 10.51
CA SER A 148 13.93 -3.42 10.11
C SER A 148 14.62 -2.50 11.13
N GLY A 149 15.96 -2.54 11.16
CA GLY A 149 16.78 -1.43 11.64
C GLY A 149 16.59 -0.17 10.80
N GLU A 150 17.40 0.84 11.06
CA GLU A 150 17.37 2.09 10.27
C GLU A 150 17.70 1.80 8.80
N PRO A 151 16.81 2.14 7.86
CA PRO A 151 17.05 1.96 6.43
C PRO A 151 18.22 2.79 5.93
N VAL A 152 18.93 2.26 4.94
CA VAL A 152 20.03 2.97 4.28
C VAL A 152 19.62 3.27 2.83
N CYS A 153 19.57 4.55 2.46
CA CYS A 153 19.34 4.95 1.08
C CYS A 153 20.53 4.54 0.21
N LEU A 154 20.26 3.80 -0.86
CA LEU A 154 21.27 3.36 -1.82
C LEU A 154 21.36 4.29 -3.03
N GLY A 155 20.26 4.99 -3.35
CA GLY A 155 20.16 5.94 -4.46
C GLY A 155 18.99 5.62 -5.40
N ASN A 156 18.88 6.41 -6.46
CA ASN A 156 17.89 6.23 -7.51
C ASN A 156 18.38 5.30 -8.63
N GLU A 157 17.50 4.99 -9.57
CA GLU A 157 17.75 4.08 -10.68
C GLU A 157 19.00 4.46 -11.49
N THR A 158 19.13 5.73 -11.91
CA THR A 158 20.25 6.21 -12.73
C THR A 158 21.58 6.10 -11.99
N THR A 159 21.60 6.40 -10.69
CA THR A 159 22.81 6.33 -9.87
C THR A 159 23.26 4.90 -9.57
N LEU A 160 22.33 3.94 -9.51
CA LEU A 160 22.61 2.55 -9.17
C LEU A 160 22.89 1.68 -10.39
N PHE A 161 22.08 1.81 -11.44
CA PHE A 161 22.10 0.93 -12.61
C PHE A 161 22.68 1.60 -13.87
N GLY A 162 22.96 2.90 -13.81
CA GLY A 162 23.60 3.64 -14.89
C GLY A 162 25.12 3.45 -14.96
N PRO A 163 25.79 4.09 -15.94
CA PRO A 163 27.25 4.01 -16.11
C PRO A 163 28.11 4.33 -14.88
N PRO A 164 27.77 5.30 -14.01
CA PRO A 164 28.57 5.59 -12.82
C PRO A 164 28.24 4.65 -11.64
N GLY A 165 27.23 3.79 -11.77
CA GLY A 165 26.73 2.96 -10.68
C GLY A 165 27.64 1.80 -10.30
N ASN A 166 27.49 1.35 -9.05
CA ASN A 166 28.22 0.19 -8.56
C ASN A 166 27.62 -1.11 -9.13
N LYS A 167 28.31 -1.72 -10.10
CA LYS A 167 27.87 -2.95 -10.79
C LYS A 167 27.60 -4.12 -9.84
N SER A 168 28.39 -4.26 -8.76
CA SER A 168 28.20 -5.33 -7.79
C SER A 168 26.91 -5.14 -6.99
N LEU A 169 26.63 -3.90 -6.58
CA LEU A 169 25.40 -3.56 -5.86
C LEU A 169 24.17 -3.70 -6.78
N ALA A 170 24.25 -3.22 -8.01
CA ALA A 170 23.19 -3.38 -9.00
C ALA A 170 22.84 -4.86 -9.24
N LEU A 171 23.87 -5.71 -9.37
CA LEU A 171 23.68 -7.15 -9.52
C LEU A 171 23.06 -7.78 -8.26
N ALA A 172 23.48 -7.36 -7.06
CA ALA A 172 22.90 -7.84 -5.80
C ALA A 172 21.40 -7.51 -5.70
N ILE A 173 21.00 -6.29 -6.03
CA ILE A 173 19.58 -5.87 -6.04
C ILE A 173 18.77 -6.71 -7.04
N ARG A 174 19.28 -6.90 -8.27
CA ARG A 174 18.61 -7.74 -9.27
C ARG A 174 18.47 -9.19 -8.81
N ASN A 175 19.53 -9.76 -8.22
CA ASN A 175 19.51 -11.12 -7.72
C ASN A 175 18.54 -11.30 -6.55
N PHE A 176 18.39 -10.29 -5.70
CA PHE A 176 17.39 -10.28 -4.64
C PHE A 176 15.96 -10.35 -5.19
N TYR A 177 15.64 -9.62 -6.26
CA TYR A 177 14.28 -9.64 -6.83
C TYR A 177 13.98 -10.89 -7.67
N LEU A 178 15.00 -11.57 -8.20
CA LEU A 178 14.84 -12.71 -9.12
C LEU A 178 13.92 -13.84 -8.61
N PRO A 179 13.95 -14.25 -7.32
CA PRO A 179 13.11 -15.33 -6.81
C PRO A 179 11.62 -14.97 -6.71
N PHE A 180 11.26 -13.68 -6.71
CA PHE A 180 9.87 -13.21 -6.52
C PHE A 180 9.02 -13.26 -7.80
N LYS A 181 9.60 -13.70 -8.92
CA LYS A 181 8.87 -13.90 -10.17
C LYS A 181 7.91 -15.11 -10.08
N PRO A 182 6.88 -15.17 -10.92
CA PRO A 182 6.06 -16.37 -11.08
C PRO A 182 6.92 -17.61 -11.38
N TYR A 183 6.65 -18.71 -10.67
CA TYR A 183 7.34 -19.99 -10.85
C TYR A 183 6.63 -20.84 -11.92
N HIS A 184 7.41 -21.61 -12.68
CA HIS A 184 6.89 -22.49 -13.73
C HIS A 184 6.81 -23.95 -13.27
N SER A 185 7.38 -24.26 -12.10
CA SER A 185 7.35 -25.59 -11.52
C SER A 185 7.41 -25.54 -9.99
N VAL A 186 6.93 -26.60 -9.34
CA VAL A 186 7.02 -26.77 -7.88
C VAL A 186 8.47 -26.77 -7.39
N LYS A 187 9.39 -27.34 -8.17
CA LYS A 187 10.83 -27.32 -7.85
C LYS A 187 11.38 -25.90 -7.82
N GLU A 188 11.05 -25.09 -8.83
CA GLU A 188 11.45 -23.68 -8.89
C GLU A 188 10.88 -22.90 -7.70
N PHE A 189 9.60 -23.14 -7.34
CA PHE A 189 8.97 -22.52 -6.17
C PHE A 189 9.78 -22.74 -4.89
N PHE A 190 10.14 -24.00 -4.56
CA PHE A 190 10.91 -24.28 -3.34
C PHE A 190 12.32 -23.68 -3.38
N VAL A 191 13.00 -23.71 -4.54
CA VAL A 191 14.31 -23.08 -4.68
C VAL A 191 14.21 -21.57 -4.45
N ASN A 192 13.19 -20.91 -5.02
CA ASN A 192 12.97 -19.48 -4.84
C ASN A 192 12.62 -19.14 -3.39
N LEU A 193 11.76 -19.93 -2.74
CA LEU A 193 11.41 -19.76 -1.34
C LEU A 193 12.64 -19.83 -0.43
N LEU A 194 13.51 -20.82 -0.64
CA LEU A 194 14.75 -20.97 0.13
C LEU A 194 15.68 -19.76 -0.04
N LYS A 195 15.81 -19.23 -1.27
CA LYS A 195 16.60 -18.01 -1.52
C LYS A 195 16.03 -16.77 -0.84
N ILE A 196 14.70 -16.63 -0.83
CA ILE A 196 14.03 -15.52 -0.14
C ILE A 196 14.29 -15.62 1.37
N LEU A 197 14.19 -16.82 1.95
CA LEU A 197 14.48 -17.04 3.36
C LEU A 197 15.95 -16.78 3.69
N GLU A 198 16.88 -17.20 2.84
CA GLU A 198 18.30 -16.93 2.99
C GLU A 198 18.57 -15.41 3.05
N GLU A 199 18.12 -14.65 2.05
CA GLU A 199 18.34 -13.20 2.00
C GLU A 199 17.66 -12.45 3.17
N VAL A 200 16.38 -12.74 3.43
CA VAL A 200 15.57 -11.96 4.37
C VAL A 200 15.82 -12.35 5.83
N VAL A 201 15.99 -13.65 6.11
CA VAL A 201 16.05 -14.19 7.48
C VAL A 201 17.47 -14.44 7.94
N LEU A 202 18.30 -15.07 7.10
CA LEU A 202 19.68 -15.44 7.47
C LEU A 202 20.65 -14.26 7.26
N ASP A 203 20.56 -13.60 6.11
CA ASP A 203 21.42 -12.47 5.76
C ASP A 203 20.88 -11.13 6.28
N HIS A 204 19.63 -11.11 6.77
CA HIS A 204 18.97 -9.92 7.30
C HIS A 204 18.88 -8.76 6.29
N ARG A 205 18.66 -9.07 5.00
CA ARG A 205 18.61 -8.07 3.92
C ARG A 205 17.25 -8.08 3.22
N PHE A 206 16.73 -6.89 3.01
CA PHE A 206 15.63 -6.66 2.09
C PHE A 206 15.89 -5.36 1.32
N TYR A 207 15.73 -5.41 0.00
CA TYR A 207 15.80 -4.20 -0.83
C TYR A 207 14.37 -3.69 -1.06
N LEU A 208 14.11 -2.47 -0.60
CA LEU A 208 12.83 -1.77 -0.79
C LEU A 208 12.99 -0.74 -1.89
N PHE A 209 11.99 -0.63 -2.77
CA PHE A 209 11.88 0.46 -3.72
C PHE A 209 10.78 1.40 -3.24
N TYR A 210 11.12 2.64 -2.90
CA TYR A 210 10.19 3.60 -2.32
C TYR A 210 10.53 5.01 -2.83
N ASN A 211 9.54 5.79 -3.27
CA ASN A 211 9.73 7.13 -3.84
C ASN A 211 10.78 7.19 -4.98
N LEU A 212 10.80 6.19 -5.88
CA LEU A 212 11.77 6.08 -6.98
C LEU A 212 13.24 5.89 -6.55
N GLU A 213 13.45 5.49 -5.30
CA GLU A 213 14.76 5.20 -4.72
C GLU A 213 14.81 3.78 -4.17
N TYR A 214 16.02 3.21 -4.13
CA TYR A 214 16.27 1.91 -3.52
C TYR A 214 16.86 2.08 -2.12
N TRP A 215 16.35 1.29 -1.19
CA TRP A 215 16.72 1.31 0.22
C TRP A 215 17.11 -0.10 0.65
N LEU A 216 18.19 -0.22 1.42
CA LEU A 216 18.50 -1.44 2.14
C LEU A 216 17.83 -1.41 3.50
N LEU A 217 17.08 -2.47 3.82
CA LEU A 217 16.46 -2.69 5.11
C LEU A 217 17.26 -3.76 5.87
N PRO A 218 17.93 -3.42 6.99
CA PRO A 218 18.54 -4.38 7.90
C PRO A 218 17.44 -5.13 8.69
N MET A 219 16.98 -6.26 8.16
CA MET A 219 15.80 -6.96 8.65
C MET A 219 15.95 -7.50 10.08
N LYS A 220 14.91 -7.35 10.90
CA LYS A 220 14.86 -7.78 12.30
C LYS A 220 13.69 -8.71 12.53
N TYR A 221 13.87 -9.72 13.39
CA TYR A 221 12.76 -10.55 13.87
C TYR A 221 11.62 -9.67 14.44
N PRO A 222 10.33 -9.93 14.12
CA PRO A 222 9.79 -11.12 13.44
C PRO A 222 9.81 -11.08 11.90
N TYR A 223 10.60 -10.18 11.30
CA TYR A 223 10.84 -9.98 9.86
C TYR A 223 9.63 -9.44 9.11
N MET A 224 8.50 -10.15 9.17
CA MET A 224 7.25 -9.78 8.55
C MET A 224 6.07 -10.16 9.45
N LYS A 225 5.04 -9.31 9.50
CA LYS A 225 3.75 -9.62 10.11
C LYS A 225 2.63 -9.17 9.19
N ILE A 226 1.66 -10.04 8.99
CA ILE A 226 0.36 -9.69 8.40
C ILE A 226 -0.61 -9.60 9.56
N ALA A 227 -1.29 -8.47 9.72
CA ALA A 227 -2.18 -8.22 10.84
C ALA A 227 -3.50 -7.61 10.37
N TYR A 228 -4.52 -7.71 11.23
CA TYR A 228 -5.81 -7.06 11.04
C TYR A 228 -6.08 -6.16 12.25
N GLU A 229 -5.59 -4.93 12.17
CA GLU A 229 -5.46 -4.03 13.32
C GLU A 229 -6.49 -2.90 13.26
N GLU A 230 -6.96 -2.48 14.44
CA GLU A 230 -7.92 -1.38 14.54
C GLU A 230 -7.24 -0.06 14.18
N ILE A 231 -7.84 0.66 13.23
CA ILE A 231 -7.52 2.06 12.92
C ILE A 231 -8.85 2.81 13.07
N PRO A 232 -9.02 3.60 14.14
CA PRO A 232 -10.29 4.27 14.41
C PRO A 232 -10.69 5.23 13.30
N LEU A 233 -12.01 5.36 13.07
CA LEU A 233 -12.56 6.41 12.23
C LEU A 233 -12.16 7.81 12.76
N PRO A 234 -11.91 8.80 11.88
CA PRO A 234 -11.51 10.14 12.30
C PRO A 234 -12.55 10.80 13.22
N ASN A 235 -12.07 11.46 14.27
CA ASN A 235 -12.90 12.30 15.13
C ASN A 235 -12.97 13.72 14.56
N SER A 236 -14.18 14.20 14.27
CA SER A 236 -14.45 15.57 13.78
C SER A 236 -13.95 16.70 14.71
N ASN A 237 -13.63 16.37 15.97
CA ASN A 237 -13.14 17.33 16.96
C ASN A 237 -11.61 17.44 17.01
N ALA A 238 -10.86 16.45 16.51
CA ALA A 238 -9.40 16.48 16.53
C ALA A 238 -8.84 17.42 15.45
N THR A 239 -9.50 17.51 14.30
CA THR A 239 -9.10 18.36 13.18
C THR A 239 -9.29 19.88 13.39
N LYS A 240 -9.92 20.29 14.51
CA LYS A 240 -10.03 21.72 14.88
C LYS A 240 -8.87 22.24 15.72
N PHE A 241 -7.99 21.37 16.23
CA PHE A 241 -6.90 21.77 17.12
C PHE A 241 -5.55 21.95 16.42
N ASP A 242 -5.44 21.60 15.13
CA ASP A 242 -4.21 21.71 14.34
C ASP A 242 -4.35 22.66 13.12
N ALA A 243 -5.26 23.65 13.17
CA ALA A 243 -5.41 24.71 12.17
C ALA A 243 -5.12 26.09 12.75
#